data_AF-A0A2N5ZEG3-F1
#
_entry.id   AF-A0A2N5ZEG3-F1
#
_cell.length_a   1.000
_cell.length_b   1.000
_cell.length_c   1.000
_cell.angle_alpha   90.00
_cell.angle_beta   90.00
_cell.angle_gamma   90.00
#
_symmetry.space_group_name_H-M   'P 1'
#
loop_
_entity.id
_entity.type
_entity.pdbx_description
1 polymer ?
#
loop_
_entity_poly.entity_id
_entity_poly.type
_entity_poly.pdbx_seq_one_letter_code
_entity_poly.pdbx_strand_id
1 'polypeptide(L)'
;MGNITGNQDRARFISYASGALKFTEDAKKAGWKRDIEVKDPVGYKRAAMLNAIISTLPGLPVIFYGDEIGMPGGNDPDNRRMMQFDGLKDQEKNLKTITSKLLNFRQKALPLIFGDIQFLQTSSNILVYKRSYLNKLVIVAFNKSDADATISIKKSDLCENANFKSIFGHATTF
;
A
#
# COMPACT_ATOMS: atom_id res chain seq x y z
N MET A 1 -11.79 -0.95 -13.41
CA MET A 1 -11.05 -2.17 -13.03
C MET A 1 -10.75 -2.12 -11.54
N GLY A 2 -10.87 -3.26 -10.83
CA GLY A 2 -10.59 -3.34 -9.39
C GLY A 2 -9.12 -3.64 -9.13
N ASN A 3 -8.47 -2.83 -8.31
CA ASN A 3 -7.11 -3.05 -7.83
C ASN A 3 -7.22 -3.76 -6.48
N ILE A 4 -6.77 -5.01 -6.39
CA ILE A 4 -7.08 -5.88 -5.26
C ILE A 4 -5.79 -6.24 -4.50
N THR A 5 -5.80 -6.18 -3.17
CA THR A 5 -4.64 -6.56 -2.33
C THR A 5 -4.38 -8.07 -2.31
N GLY A 6 -5.45 -8.85 -2.43
CA GLY A 6 -5.44 -10.31 -2.39
C GLY A 6 -6.84 -10.87 -2.66
N ASN A 7 -6.99 -12.19 -2.66
CA ASN A 7 -8.29 -12.85 -2.74
C ASN A 7 -8.20 -14.25 -2.13
N GLN A 8 -9.32 -14.96 -2.12
CA GLN A 8 -9.45 -16.30 -1.56
C GLN A 8 -8.72 -17.41 -2.35
N ASP A 9 -8.07 -17.09 -3.47
CA ASP A 9 -7.43 -18.07 -4.37
C ASP A 9 -5.91 -17.88 -4.47
N ARG A 10 -5.35 -16.98 -3.65
CA ARG A 10 -3.91 -16.69 -3.59
C ARG A 10 -3.43 -16.59 -2.17
N ALA A 11 -2.15 -16.88 -1.96
CA ALA A 11 -1.53 -16.66 -0.66
C ALA A 11 -1.51 -15.17 -0.27
N ARG A 12 -1.56 -14.90 1.03
CA ARG A 12 -1.63 -13.53 1.56
C ARG A 12 -0.35 -12.77 1.22
N PHE A 13 -0.49 -11.53 0.75
CA PHE A 13 0.65 -10.71 0.32
C PHE A 13 1.71 -10.57 1.43
N ILE A 14 1.27 -10.35 2.67
CA ILE A 14 2.19 -10.14 3.79
C ILE A 14 3.07 -11.36 4.09
N SER A 15 2.62 -12.57 3.76
CA SER A 15 3.41 -13.79 3.92
C SER A 15 4.62 -13.81 2.99
N TYR A 16 4.49 -13.31 1.76
CA TYR A 16 5.65 -13.07 0.90
C TYR A 16 6.45 -11.86 1.34
N ALA A 17 5.77 -10.76 1.68
CA ALA A 17 6.42 -9.50 2.01
C ALA A 17 7.29 -9.59 3.27
N SER A 18 6.94 -10.46 4.22
CA SER A 18 7.69 -10.74 5.45
C SER A 18 8.73 -11.87 5.28
N GLY A 19 8.78 -12.53 4.12
CA GLY A 19 9.68 -13.66 3.87
C GLY A 19 9.26 -14.97 4.54
N ALA A 20 8.01 -15.07 5.04
CA ALA A 20 7.46 -16.33 5.54
C ALA A 20 7.24 -17.35 4.40
N LEU A 21 6.85 -16.85 3.22
CA LEU A 21 6.75 -17.60 1.97
C LEU A 21 7.74 -17.10 0.92
N LYS A 22 8.25 -18.02 0.12
CA LYS A 22 9.06 -17.78 -1.08
C LYS A 22 8.19 -17.84 -2.33
N PHE A 23 8.49 -17.03 -3.33
CA PHE A 23 7.80 -17.10 -4.62
C PHE A 23 8.02 -18.42 -5.38
N THR A 24 9.06 -19.18 -5.02
CA THR A 24 9.42 -20.46 -5.63
C THR A 24 8.87 -21.67 -4.89
N GLU A 25 8.21 -21.49 -3.74
CA GLU A 25 7.61 -22.60 -2.99
C GLU A 25 6.12 -22.77 -3.30
N ASP A 26 5.61 -23.99 -3.10
CA ASP A 26 4.18 -24.27 -3.15
C ASP A 26 3.50 -23.69 -1.90
N ALA A 27 2.91 -22.51 -2.04
CA ALA A 27 2.24 -21.81 -0.95
C ALA A 27 0.99 -22.53 -0.44
N LYS A 28 0.36 -23.41 -1.24
CA LYS A 28 -0.76 -24.24 -0.77
C LYS A 28 -0.23 -25.31 0.17
N LYS A 29 0.77 -26.08 -0.28
CA LYS A 29 1.44 -27.08 0.56
C LYS A 29 2.05 -26.48 1.82
N ALA A 30 2.60 -25.26 1.75
CA ALA A 30 3.14 -24.56 2.91
C ALA A 30 2.06 -24.31 3.97
N GLY A 31 0.89 -23.79 3.59
CA GLY A 31 -0.24 -23.55 4.51
C GLY A 31 -0.80 -24.82 5.17
N TRP A 32 -0.63 -25.99 4.53
CA TRP A 32 -0.99 -27.28 5.15
C TRP A 32 0.08 -27.85 6.09
N LYS A 33 1.34 -27.46 5.93
CA LYS A 33 2.48 -28.10 6.60
C LYS A 33 3.04 -27.32 7.78
N ARG A 34 2.82 -26.00 7.83
CA ARG A 34 3.35 -25.14 8.88
C ARG A 34 2.41 -23.96 9.10
N ASP A 35 2.43 -23.43 10.31
CA ASP A 35 1.75 -22.18 10.59
C ASP A 35 2.52 -21.01 9.96
N ILE A 36 1.82 -20.25 9.11
CA ILE A 36 2.38 -19.09 8.43
C ILE A 36 2.14 -17.86 9.31
N GLU A 37 3.22 -17.34 9.87
CA GLU A 37 3.24 -16.09 10.63
C GLU A 37 4.06 -15.01 9.91
N VAL A 38 3.88 -13.75 10.30
CA VAL A 38 4.70 -12.64 9.81
C VAL A 38 6.11 -12.77 10.40
N LYS A 39 7.09 -13.21 9.58
CA LYS A 39 8.46 -13.48 10.03
C LYS A 39 9.29 -12.20 10.27
N ASP A 40 9.21 -11.26 9.34
CA ASP A 40 9.88 -9.96 9.42
C ASP A 40 8.85 -8.82 9.47
N PRO A 41 8.88 -7.97 10.52
CA PRO A 41 8.05 -6.77 10.64
C PRO A 41 8.06 -5.82 9.44
N VAL A 42 9.11 -5.83 8.60
CA VAL A 42 9.16 -5.07 7.34
C VAL A 42 7.97 -5.41 6.43
N GLY A 43 7.39 -6.60 6.58
CA GLY A 43 6.17 -7.03 5.89
C GLY A 43 5.01 -6.06 6.07
N TYR A 44 4.83 -5.47 7.26
CA TYR A 44 3.77 -4.48 7.50
C TYR A 44 4.03 -3.16 6.76
N LYS A 45 5.29 -2.72 6.66
CA LYS A 45 5.65 -1.52 5.86
C LYS A 45 5.39 -1.77 4.38
N ARG A 46 5.73 -2.95 3.87
CA ARG A 46 5.45 -3.36 2.48
C ARG A 46 3.94 -3.49 2.22
N ALA A 47 3.16 -4.02 3.17
CA ALA A 47 1.70 -4.06 3.09
C ALA A 47 1.10 -2.64 3.08
N ALA A 48 1.62 -1.72 3.88
CA ALA A 48 1.23 -0.31 3.83
C ALA A 48 1.52 0.31 2.45
N MET A 49 2.66 0.00 1.83
CA MET A 49 2.96 0.43 0.46
C MET A 49 1.98 -0.15 -0.57
N LEU A 50 1.59 -1.43 -0.45
CA LEU A 50 0.56 -2.04 -1.29
C LEU A 50 -0.79 -1.33 -1.14
N ASN A 51 -1.21 -1.09 0.10
CA ASN A 51 -2.47 -0.40 0.37
C ASN A 51 -2.44 1.03 -0.16
N ALA A 52 -1.29 1.72 -0.05
CA ALA A 52 -1.09 3.05 -0.62
C ALA A 52 -1.20 3.03 -2.15
N ILE A 53 -0.47 2.15 -2.85
CA ILE A 53 -0.48 2.13 -4.33
C ILE A 53 -1.87 1.77 -4.87
N ILE A 54 -2.55 0.78 -4.29
CA ILE A 54 -3.91 0.39 -4.68
C ILE A 54 -4.90 1.53 -4.44
N SER A 55 -4.73 2.28 -3.34
CA SER A 55 -5.58 3.41 -2.98
C SER A 55 -5.29 4.70 -3.76
N THR A 56 -4.21 4.75 -4.54
CA THR A 56 -3.77 5.99 -5.21
C THR A 56 -3.61 5.86 -6.72
N LEU A 57 -3.61 4.64 -7.26
CA LEU A 57 -3.77 4.37 -8.69
C LEU A 57 -5.21 4.62 -9.18
N PRO A 58 -5.42 4.82 -10.49
CA PRO A 58 -6.74 4.77 -11.11
C PRO A 58 -7.40 3.40 -10.90
N GLY A 59 -8.72 3.39 -10.72
CA GLY A 59 -9.50 2.18 -10.47
C GLY A 59 -10.16 2.14 -9.08
N LEU A 60 -10.77 1.01 -8.75
CA LEU A 60 -11.43 0.79 -7.46
C LEU A 60 -10.51 0.01 -6.53
N PRO A 61 -10.08 0.58 -5.39
CA PRO A 61 -9.31 -0.18 -4.41
C PRO A 61 -10.21 -1.24 -3.74
N VAL A 62 -9.75 -2.48 -3.71
CA VAL A 62 -10.43 -3.61 -3.07
C VAL A 62 -9.46 -4.22 -2.07
N ILE A 63 -9.78 -4.09 -0.79
CA ILE A 63 -8.99 -4.67 0.30
C ILE A 63 -9.61 -6.01 0.67
N PHE A 64 -8.85 -7.09 0.59
CA PHE A 64 -9.30 -8.40 1.06
C PHE A 64 -9.25 -8.42 2.59
N TYR A 65 -10.33 -8.88 3.23
CA TYR A 65 -10.49 -8.80 4.68
C TYR A 65 -9.25 -9.34 5.41
N GLY A 66 -8.71 -8.59 6.36
CA GLY A 66 -7.50 -8.92 7.08
C GLY A 66 -6.22 -8.34 6.47
N ASP A 67 -6.20 -7.94 5.19
CA ASP A 67 -5.03 -7.29 4.60
C ASP A 67 -4.82 -5.86 5.16
N GLU A 68 -5.87 -5.22 5.68
CA GLU A 68 -5.78 -3.95 6.39
C GLU A 68 -5.11 -4.06 7.77
N ILE A 69 -5.04 -5.26 8.35
CA ILE A 69 -4.28 -5.56 9.57
C ILE A 69 -3.01 -6.37 9.29
N GLY A 70 -2.81 -6.86 8.06
CA GLY A 70 -1.65 -7.67 7.71
C GLY A 70 -1.77 -9.13 8.14
N MET A 71 -2.95 -9.74 7.94
CA MET A 71 -3.17 -11.14 8.29
C MET A 71 -2.34 -12.10 7.41
N PRO A 72 -1.45 -12.92 7.98
CA PRO A 72 -0.65 -13.88 7.22
C PRO A 72 -1.46 -15.11 6.83
N GLY A 73 -1.00 -15.82 5.79
CA GLY A 73 -1.54 -17.11 5.37
C GLY A 73 -0.90 -17.60 4.07
N GLY A 74 -0.77 -18.92 3.95
CA GLY A 74 -0.50 -19.65 2.71
C GLY A 74 -1.62 -19.51 1.69
N ASN A 75 -1.65 -20.37 0.66
CA ASN A 75 -2.79 -20.42 -0.25
C ASN A 75 -3.97 -21.19 0.37
N ASP A 76 -5.10 -21.28 -0.34
CA ASP A 76 -6.30 -21.98 0.09
C ASP A 76 -6.00 -23.36 0.72
N PRO A 77 -6.51 -23.64 1.94
CA PRO A 77 -7.48 -22.84 2.72
C PRO A 77 -6.87 -21.82 3.69
N ASP A 78 -5.54 -21.77 3.85
CA ASP A 78 -4.86 -20.98 4.90
C ASP A 78 -4.97 -19.45 4.68
N ASN A 79 -5.33 -19.00 3.49
CA ASN A 79 -5.67 -17.59 3.23
C ASN A 79 -7.06 -17.18 3.75
N ARG A 80 -7.87 -18.10 4.29
CA ARG A 80 -9.24 -17.88 4.77
C ARG A 80 -9.37 -17.97 6.29
N ARG A 81 -8.31 -17.59 7.02
CA ARG A 81 -8.33 -17.54 8.50
C ARG A 81 -9.46 -16.65 9.02
N MET A 82 -9.91 -16.94 10.24
CA MET A 82 -10.90 -16.12 10.93
C MET A 82 -10.37 -14.71 11.11
N MET A 83 -11.22 -13.71 10.84
CA MET A 83 -10.85 -12.31 11.02
C MET A 83 -10.57 -12.00 12.49
N GLN A 84 -9.50 -11.27 12.75
CA GLN A 84 -9.17 -10.79 14.09
C GLN A 84 -9.68 -9.35 14.27
N PHE A 85 -10.61 -9.16 15.20
CA PHE A 85 -11.17 -7.85 15.54
C PHE A 85 -10.54 -7.25 16.80
N ASP A 86 -10.23 -8.10 17.78
CA ASP A 86 -9.69 -7.73 19.08
C ASP A 86 -8.26 -8.27 19.29
N GLY A 87 -7.56 -7.72 20.28
CA GLY A 87 -6.21 -8.19 20.64
C GLY A 87 -5.15 -7.95 19.57
N LEU A 88 -5.36 -6.98 18.67
CA LEU A 88 -4.39 -6.64 17.63
C LEU A 88 -3.06 -6.14 18.23
N LYS A 89 -1.96 -6.64 17.68
CA LYS A 89 -0.59 -6.18 17.95
C LYS A 89 -0.42 -4.75 17.42
N ASP A 90 0.58 -4.04 17.94
CA ASP A 90 0.77 -2.61 17.59
C ASP A 90 1.05 -2.40 16.09
N GLN A 91 1.74 -3.33 15.44
CA GLN A 91 2.00 -3.27 14.00
C GLN A 91 0.73 -3.42 13.16
N GLU A 92 -0.16 -4.32 13.59
CA GLU A 92 -1.47 -4.56 12.96
C GLU A 92 -2.39 -3.34 13.12
N LYS A 93 -2.43 -2.76 14.33
CA LYS A 93 -3.14 -1.50 14.62
C LYS A 93 -2.60 -0.34 13.77
N ASN A 94 -1.28 -0.25 13.64
CA ASN A 94 -0.64 0.79 12.84
C ASN A 94 -0.98 0.64 11.34
N LEU A 95 -0.91 -0.59 10.79
CA LEU A 95 -1.30 -0.84 9.40
C LEU A 95 -2.78 -0.50 9.16
N LYS A 96 -3.66 -0.85 10.12
CA LYS A 96 -5.09 -0.48 10.06
C LYS A 96 -5.28 1.03 10.06
N THR A 97 -4.53 1.74 10.88
CA THR A 97 -4.56 3.22 10.95
C THR A 97 -4.10 3.84 9.64
N ILE A 98 -2.99 3.36 9.07
CA ILE A 98 -2.48 3.83 7.78
C ILE A 98 -3.50 3.57 6.67
N THR A 99 -4.03 2.35 6.59
CA THR A 99 -5.02 1.95 5.57
C THR A 99 -6.28 2.80 5.68
N SER A 100 -6.79 2.99 6.90
CA SER A 100 -7.94 3.86 7.16
C SER A 100 -7.65 5.30 6.73
N LYS A 101 -6.48 5.83 7.04
CA LYS A 101 -6.07 7.20 6.67
C LYS A 101 -5.98 7.38 5.15
N LEU A 102 -5.42 6.40 4.42
CA LEU A 102 -5.36 6.39 2.95
C LEU A 102 -6.75 6.43 2.32
N LEU A 103 -7.64 5.53 2.74
CA LEU A 103 -8.98 5.41 2.17
C LEU A 103 -9.86 6.61 2.51
N ASN A 104 -9.74 7.17 3.72
CA ASN A 104 -10.41 8.42 4.10
C ASN A 104 -9.91 9.62 3.27
N PHE A 105 -8.61 9.67 2.96
CA PHE A 105 -8.07 10.71 2.09
C PHE A 105 -8.56 10.55 0.66
N ARG A 106 -8.53 9.32 0.11
CA ARG A 106 -9.03 9.02 -1.25
C ARG A 106 -10.46 9.49 -1.45
N GLN A 107 -11.36 9.23 -0.49
CA GLN A 107 -12.76 9.65 -0.56
C GLN A 107 -12.95 11.16 -0.78
N LYS A 108 -12.02 11.98 -0.29
CA LYS A 108 -12.08 13.45 -0.35
C LYS A 108 -11.26 14.03 -1.50
N ALA A 109 -10.29 13.28 -2.01
CA ALA A 109 -9.35 13.71 -3.03
C ALA A 109 -9.84 13.32 -4.44
N LEU A 110 -10.61 14.22 -5.08
CA LEU A 110 -11.09 14.03 -6.46
C LEU A 110 -10.00 13.58 -7.46
N PRO A 111 -8.74 14.07 -7.40
CA PRO A 111 -7.69 13.57 -8.30
C PRO A 111 -7.43 12.07 -8.16
N LEU A 112 -7.58 11.48 -6.97
CA LEU A 112 -7.40 10.04 -6.78
C LEU A 112 -8.55 9.21 -7.35
N ILE A 113 -9.76 9.78 -7.38
CA ILE A 113 -10.98 9.11 -7.86
C ILE A 113 -11.10 9.22 -9.39
N PHE A 114 -11.00 10.45 -9.92
CA PHE A 114 -11.29 10.76 -11.33
C PHE A 114 -10.10 11.28 -12.12
N GLY A 115 -9.01 11.64 -11.44
CA GLY A 115 -7.90 12.33 -12.08
C GLY A 115 -7.02 11.45 -12.95
N ASP A 116 -6.42 12.08 -13.94
CA ASP A 116 -5.40 11.47 -14.78
C ASP A 116 -4.14 11.16 -13.98
N ILE A 117 -3.32 10.23 -14.48
CA ILE A 117 -2.04 9.86 -13.88
C ILE A 117 -0.89 10.28 -14.78
N GLN A 118 0.14 10.91 -14.20
CA GLN A 118 1.40 11.19 -14.89
C GLN A 118 2.56 10.77 -13.99
N PHE A 119 3.43 9.89 -14.50
CA PHE A 119 4.66 9.51 -13.82
C PHE A 119 5.70 10.62 -13.95
N LEU A 120 6.31 11.01 -12.82
CA LEU A 120 7.27 12.10 -12.74
C LEU A 120 8.70 11.57 -12.56
N GLN A 121 8.86 10.52 -11.77
CA GLN A 121 10.16 9.88 -11.53
C GLN A 121 9.95 8.38 -11.32
N THR A 122 10.75 7.58 -12.02
CA THR A 122 10.74 6.12 -11.90
C THR A 122 12.17 5.60 -11.87
N SER A 123 12.53 4.92 -10.79
CA SER A 123 13.79 4.19 -10.66
C SER A 123 13.55 2.88 -9.90
N SER A 124 14.61 2.10 -9.66
CA SER A 124 14.51 0.82 -8.94
C SER A 124 13.91 0.92 -7.53
N ASN A 125 14.07 2.08 -6.88
CA ASN A 125 13.63 2.33 -5.50
C ASN A 125 12.63 3.48 -5.36
N ILE A 126 12.59 4.41 -6.32
CA ILE A 126 11.74 5.60 -6.24
C ILE A 126 10.65 5.51 -7.31
N LEU A 127 9.41 5.69 -6.88
CA LEU A 127 8.26 5.86 -7.76
C LEU A 127 7.50 7.12 -7.37
N VAL A 128 7.43 8.08 -8.27
CA VAL A 128 6.71 9.34 -8.08
C VAL A 128 5.77 9.54 -9.24
N TYR A 129 4.52 9.77 -8.93
CA TYR A 129 3.52 10.17 -9.91
C TYR A 129 2.58 11.20 -9.33
N LYS A 130 1.94 11.94 -10.22
CA LYS A 130 0.87 12.85 -9.86
C LYS A 130 -0.47 12.35 -10.37
N ARG A 131 -1.50 12.66 -9.60
CA ARG A 131 -2.90 12.54 -9.95
C ARG A 131 -3.49 13.93 -10.06
N SER A 132 -4.07 14.27 -11.21
CA SER A 132 -4.58 15.62 -11.48
C SER A 132 -6.05 15.57 -11.89
N TYR A 133 -6.88 16.43 -11.32
CA TYR A 133 -8.26 16.60 -11.73
C TYR A 133 -8.67 18.05 -11.54
N LEU A 134 -9.00 18.74 -12.65
CA LEU A 134 -9.25 20.18 -12.68
C LEU A 134 -8.08 20.95 -12.03
N ASN A 135 -8.37 21.82 -11.06
CA ASN A 135 -7.38 22.60 -10.30
C ASN A 135 -6.85 21.88 -9.05
N LYS A 136 -7.08 20.57 -8.92
CA LYS A 136 -6.62 19.77 -7.78
C LYS A 136 -5.54 18.78 -8.22
N LEU A 137 -4.56 18.60 -7.33
CA LEU A 137 -3.39 17.76 -7.56
C LEU A 137 -3.11 16.93 -6.31
N VAL A 138 -2.73 15.66 -6.51
CA VAL A 138 -2.12 14.81 -5.48
C VAL A 138 -0.82 14.26 -6.02
N ILE A 139 0.26 14.42 -5.27
CA ILE A 139 1.56 13.80 -5.58
C ILE A 139 1.71 12.59 -4.68
N VAL A 140 2.10 11.48 -5.28
CA VAL A 140 2.31 10.21 -4.59
C VAL A 140 3.75 9.81 -4.82
N ALA A 141 4.47 9.58 -3.73
CA ALA A 141 5.88 9.21 -3.75
C ALA A 141 6.07 7.94 -2.92
N PHE A 142 6.74 6.95 -3.50
CA PHE A 142 7.17 5.73 -2.85
C PHE A 142 8.68 5.69 -2.83
N ASN A 143 9.23 5.32 -1.68
CA ASN A 143 10.62 4.95 -1.53
C ASN A 143 10.69 3.53 -0.97
N LYS A 144 11.28 2.62 -1.75
CA LYS A 144 11.47 1.21 -1.42
C LYS A 144 12.85 0.92 -0.83
N SER A 145 13.76 1.90 -0.79
CA SER A 145 15.06 1.71 -0.14
C SER A 145 14.93 1.76 1.39
N ASP A 146 15.99 1.32 2.06
CA ASP A 146 16.12 1.39 3.52
C ASP A 146 16.71 2.73 4.01
N ALA A 147 16.88 3.70 3.10
CA ALA A 147 17.47 5.01 3.38
C ALA A 147 16.54 6.12 2.91
N ASP A 148 16.58 7.27 3.59
CA ASP A 148 15.82 8.45 3.19
C ASP A 148 16.23 8.93 1.79
N ALA A 149 15.27 9.51 1.06
CA ALA A 149 15.48 10.02 -0.28
C ALA A 149 14.82 11.39 -0.43
N THR A 150 15.55 12.32 -1.03
CA THR A 150 15.02 13.63 -1.43
C THR A 150 14.47 13.54 -2.85
N ILE A 151 13.25 13.99 -3.04
CA ILE A 151 12.54 13.97 -4.33
C ILE A 151 12.32 15.41 -4.78
N SER A 152 12.84 15.75 -5.96
CA SER A 152 12.68 17.08 -6.56
C SER A 152 11.66 17.02 -7.68
N ILE A 153 10.65 17.89 -7.64
CA ILE A 153 9.56 17.94 -8.63
C ILE A 153 9.65 19.27 -9.37
N LYS A 154 9.58 19.23 -10.70
CA LYS A 154 9.67 20.45 -11.52
C LYS A 154 8.43 21.31 -11.29
N LYS A 155 8.62 22.62 -11.20
CA LYS A 155 7.51 23.58 -11.05
C LYS A 155 6.48 23.48 -12.19
N SER A 156 6.93 23.14 -13.40
CA SER A 156 6.06 22.89 -14.57
C SER A 156 5.08 21.73 -14.38
N ASP A 157 5.34 20.82 -13.44
CA ASP A 157 4.45 19.70 -13.15
C ASP A 157 3.37 20.03 -12.11
N LEU A 158 3.45 21.21 -11.49
CA LEU A 158 2.57 21.67 -10.40
C LEU A 158 1.52 22.65 -10.92
N CYS A 159 0.43 22.81 -10.19
CA CYS A 159 -0.53 23.89 -10.44
C CYS A 159 0.07 25.24 -10.03
N GLU A 160 -0.36 26.33 -10.69
CA GLU A 160 0.00 27.69 -10.27
C GLU A 160 -0.42 27.93 -8.81
N ASN A 161 0.48 28.51 -8.01
CA ASN A 161 0.29 28.78 -6.57
C ASN A 161 -0.03 27.54 -5.71
N ALA A 162 0.41 26.34 -6.13
CA ALA A 162 0.18 25.12 -5.36
C ALA A 162 0.86 25.19 -3.98
N ASN A 163 0.06 24.97 -2.93
CA ASN A 163 0.53 24.75 -1.57
C ASN A 163 0.30 23.27 -1.21
N PHE A 164 1.35 22.54 -0.83
CA PHE A 164 1.24 21.13 -0.52
C PHE A 164 1.21 20.88 0.98
N LYS A 165 0.32 19.98 1.38
CA LYS A 165 0.25 19.43 2.73
C LYS A 165 0.56 17.94 2.68
N SER A 166 1.61 17.52 3.38
CA SER A 166 1.94 16.10 3.52
C SER A 166 0.87 15.38 4.35
N ILE A 167 0.30 14.32 3.79
CA ILE A 167 -0.70 13.49 4.49
C ILE A 167 -0.05 12.61 5.57
N PHE A 168 1.20 12.19 5.40
CA PHE A 168 1.94 11.33 6.32
C PHE A 168 3.04 12.06 7.11
N GLY A 169 3.06 13.40 7.07
CA GLY A 169 3.96 14.20 7.91
C GLY A 169 5.41 14.27 7.43
N HIS A 170 5.71 13.77 6.22
CA HIS A 170 7.01 14.00 5.59
C HIS A 170 7.27 15.49 5.36
N ALA A 171 8.50 15.93 5.61
CA ALA A 171 8.93 17.30 5.39
C ALA A 171 8.80 17.68 3.91
N THR A 172 8.28 18.88 3.65
CA THR A 172 8.14 19.44 2.30
C THR A 172 8.75 20.83 2.28
N THR A 173 9.65 21.09 1.32
CA THR A 173 10.22 22.41 1.05
C THR A 173 9.79 22.85 -0.35
N PHE A 174 9.46 24.13 -0.52
CA PHE A 174 8.97 24.72 -1.77
C PHE A 174 9.92 25.78 -2.29
#